data_AF-A0A9W7W5B7-F1
#
_entry.id   AF-A0A9W7W5B7-F1
#
_cell.length_a   1.000
_cell.length_b   1.000
_cell.length_c   1.000
_cell.angle_alpha   90.00
_cell.angle_beta   90.00
_cell.angle_gamma   90.00
#
_symmetry.space_group_name_H-M   'P 1'
#
loop_
_entity.id
_entity.type
_entity.pdbx_description
1 polymer ?
#
loop_
_entity_poly.entity_id
_entity_poly.type
_entity_poly.pdbx_seq_one_letter_code
_entity_poly.pdbx_strand_id
1 'polypeptide(L)'
;MYIFGRVSRSAVQAGTSQHIRRNPDTVVQASKKPFSFTAVKMVKDDETVIQEWNELVNMTPDELTEWLGSEESAGAGWDKDDGSGETIGHESGRKIIEILKKNPKKDPKKYDEDDIPHMRKVVAYNKRHLAQEGKAKQDPDSKSAKSLKNWGHDPQKS
;
A
#
# COMPACT_ATOMS: atom_id res chain seq x y z
N MET A 1 54.28 -56.54 -23.36
CA MET A 1 55.63 -56.52 -24.00
C MET A 1 56.14 -55.08 -23.97
N TYR A 2 57.31 -54.89 -23.34
CA TYR A 2 58.39 -53.93 -23.62
C TYR A 2 58.08 -52.59 -24.32
N ILE A 3 58.73 -51.45 -24.07
CA ILE A 3 59.61 -50.88 -23.03
C ILE A 3 60.12 -49.56 -23.69
N PHE A 4 60.14 -48.48 -22.89
CA PHE A 4 61.08 -47.35 -22.90
C PHE A 4 61.33 -46.45 -24.12
N GLY A 5 61.36 -45.16 -23.77
CA GLY A 5 62.55 -44.31 -23.97
C GLY A 5 62.20 -42.97 -24.61
N ARG A 6 62.71 -41.81 -24.21
CA ARG A 6 63.61 -41.31 -23.14
C ARG A 6 63.42 -39.77 -23.24
N VAL A 7 63.26 -39.03 -22.14
CA VAL A 7 64.31 -38.16 -21.53
C VAL A 7 64.75 -37.03 -22.49
N SER A 8 64.64 -35.72 -22.22
CA SER A 8 65.04 -34.99 -21.01
C SER A 8 64.71 -33.48 -21.16
N ARG A 9 64.34 -32.84 -20.04
CA ARG A 9 64.83 -31.54 -19.47
C ARG A 9 64.90 -30.31 -20.41
N SER A 10 64.45 -29.11 -20.02
CA SER A 10 64.69 -28.34 -18.79
C SER A 10 63.60 -27.25 -18.67
N ALA A 11 62.95 -27.06 -17.52
CA ALA A 11 63.28 -26.05 -16.48
C ALA A 11 63.55 -24.65 -17.08
N VAL A 12 62.78 -23.61 -16.75
CA VAL A 12 62.93 -22.76 -15.54
C VAL A 12 61.75 -21.74 -15.58
N GLN A 13 60.84 -21.73 -14.59
CA GLN A 13 60.72 -20.74 -13.48
C GLN A 13 60.11 -19.40 -13.95
N ALA A 14 59.18 -18.71 -13.29
CA ALA A 14 58.55 -18.69 -11.98
C ALA A 14 57.11 -18.14 -12.21
N GLY A 15 56.14 -18.15 -11.31
CA GLY A 15 56.16 -18.25 -9.87
C GLY A 15 54.77 -17.89 -9.33
N THR A 16 54.58 -18.27 -8.06
CA THR A 16 53.63 -17.70 -7.08
C THR A 16 52.13 -17.95 -7.35
N SER A 17 51.31 -18.38 -6.39
CA SER A 17 51.51 -18.53 -4.95
C SER A 17 50.47 -19.50 -4.39
N GLN A 18 50.86 -20.11 -3.28
CA GLN A 18 50.23 -21.24 -2.61
C GLN A 18 48.80 -21.02 -2.14
N HIS A 19 48.03 -22.10 -2.31
CA HIS A 19 46.88 -22.49 -1.49
C HIS A 19 47.25 -22.49 0.00
N ILE A 20 46.66 -21.57 0.77
CA ILE A 20 46.66 -21.63 2.24
C ILE A 20 45.39 -22.36 2.69
N ARG A 21 45.62 -23.35 3.54
CA ARG A 21 44.66 -24.25 4.16
C ARG A 21 43.69 -23.48 5.07
N ARG A 22 42.40 -23.82 4.98
CA ARG A 22 41.37 -23.39 5.94
C ARG A 22 41.65 -24.05 7.31
N ASN A 23 41.72 -23.24 8.35
CA ASN A 23 41.49 -23.68 9.73
C ASN A 23 40.28 -22.90 10.30
N PRO A 24 39.36 -23.53 11.05
CA PRO A 24 38.03 -23.01 11.29
C PRO A 24 37.86 -22.46 12.70
N ASP A 25 38.28 -21.21 12.98
CA ASP A 25 38.03 -20.61 14.31
C ASP A 25 37.86 -19.08 14.23
N THR A 26 36.84 -18.63 13.51
CA THR A 26 36.36 -17.25 13.67
C THR A 26 34.85 -17.22 13.59
N VAL A 27 34.22 -17.46 14.74
CA VAL A 27 32.86 -16.99 14.98
C VAL A 27 32.92 -15.47 14.91
N VAL A 28 32.59 -14.92 13.75
CA VAL A 28 32.29 -13.49 13.60
C VAL A 28 31.10 -13.23 14.51
N GLN A 29 31.38 -12.59 15.65
CA GLN A 29 30.38 -12.08 16.55
C GLN A 29 29.65 -10.95 15.83
N ALA A 30 28.63 -11.31 15.05
CA ALA A 30 27.70 -10.36 14.46
C ALA A 30 27.00 -9.65 15.62
N SER A 31 27.48 -8.45 15.92
CA SER A 31 26.73 -7.44 16.66
C SER A 31 25.39 -7.28 15.95
N LYS A 32 24.37 -7.99 16.44
CA LYS A 32 22.98 -7.72 16.13
C LYS A 32 22.66 -6.38 16.80
N LYS A 33 23.05 -5.28 16.15
CA LYS A 33 22.39 -4.00 16.37
C LYS A 33 20.90 -4.29 16.23
N PRO A 34 20.03 -3.93 17.20
CA PRO A 34 18.61 -4.02 16.96
C PRO A 34 18.34 -3.07 15.80
N PHE A 35 18.08 -3.64 14.62
CA PHE A 35 17.40 -2.89 13.56
C PHE A 35 16.03 -2.58 14.15
N SER A 36 15.92 -1.40 14.77
CA SER A 36 14.62 -0.77 14.97
C SER A 36 14.07 -0.60 13.57
N PHE A 37 13.23 -1.55 13.15
CA PHE A 37 12.44 -1.42 11.93
C PHE A 37 11.32 -0.43 12.22
N THR A 38 11.69 0.80 12.55
CA THR A 38 10.79 1.93 12.39
C THR A 38 10.84 2.21 10.89
N ALA A 39 10.07 1.44 10.13
CA ALA A 39 9.60 1.91 8.84
C ALA A 39 8.77 3.16 9.14
N VAL A 40 9.44 4.31 9.26
CA VAL A 40 8.83 5.62 9.08
C VAL A 40 8.47 5.65 7.61
N LYS A 41 7.39 4.95 7.26
CA LYS A 41 6.58 5.29 6.11
C LYS A 41 6.40 6.79 6.27
N MET A 42 6.83 7.61 5.30
CA MET A 42 6.48 9.01 5.28
C MET A 42 4.96 9.08 5.08
N VAL A 43 4.23 8.80 6.14
CA VAL A 43 2.80 8.93 6.21
C VAL A 43 2.59 10.42 6.35
N LYS A 44 1.95 11.02 5.36
CA LYS A 44 1.58 12.45 5.35
C LYS A 44 1.09 12.85 6.73
N ASP A 45 1.48 14.04 7.19
CA ASP A 45 1.04 14.57 8.47
C ASP A 45 -0.47 14.44 8.62
N ASP A 46 -0.92 14.13 9.83
CA ASP A 46 -2.33 13.84 10.08
C ASP A 46 -3.22 15.03 9.71
N GLU A 47 -2.74 16.26 9.94
CA GLU A 47 -3.38 17.49 9.47
C GLU A 47 -3.56 17.52 7.95
N THR A 48 -2.54 17.09 7.20
CA THR A 48 -2.61 17.02 5.72
C THR A 48 -3.62 15.96 5.29
N VAL A 49 -3.66 14.80 5.95
CA VAL A 49 -4.65 13.75 5.67
C VAL A 49 -6.06 14.28 5.89
N ILE A 50 -6.28 15.00 6.99
CA ILE A 50 -7.59 15.55 7.33
C ILE A 50 -8.02 16.63 6.32
N GLN A 51 -7.11 17.52 5.90
CA GLN A 51 -7.38 18.49 4.85
C GLN A 51 -7.76 17.81 3.53
N GLU A 52 -6.93 16.87 3.07
CA GLU A 52 -7.17 16.12 1.83
C GLU A 52 -8.47 15.30 1.91
N TRP A 53 -8.80 14.77 3.08
CA TRP A 53 -10.07 14.07 3.30
C TRP A 53 -11.26 15.01 3.13
N ASN A 54 -11.22 16.19 3.74
CA ASN A 54 -12.30 17.16 3.65
C ASN A 54 -12.49 17.69 2.21
N GLU A 55 -11.41 17.76 1.43
CA GLU A 55 -11.44 18.09 0.00
C GLU A 55 -12.02 16.95 -0.85
N LEU A 56 -11.66 15.70 -0.56
CA LEU A 56 -12.05 14.54 -1.38
C LEU A 56 -13.43 14.00 -1.02
N VAL A 57 -13.80 13.97 0.26
CA VAL A 57 -15.09 13.45 0.71
C VAL A 57 -16.14 14.55 0.59
N ASN A 58 -16.81 14.62 -0.56
CA ASN A 58 -17.82 15.62 -0.90
C ASN A 58 -19.26 15.14 -0.66
N MET A 59 -19.47 13.84 -0.36
CA MET A 59 -20.79 13.30 -0.01
C MET A 59 -21.12 13.52 1.47
N THR A 60 -22.40 13.62 1.78
CA THR A 60 -22.92 13.63 3.15
C THR A 60 -23.14 12.20 3.66
N PRO A 61 -23.19 11.97 4.99
CA PRO A 61 -23.43 10.63 5.53
C PRO A 61 -24.77 10.04 5.09
N ASP A 62 -25.80 10.87 4.90
CA ASP A 62 -27.13 10.40 4.47
C ASP A 62 -27.08 9.96 3.00
N GLU A 63 -26.49 10.78 2.12
CA GLU A 63 -26.29 10.41 0.70
C GLU A 63 -25.44 9.16 0.54
N LEU A 64 -24.38 9.02 1.35
CA LEU A 64 -23.55 7.83 1.34
C LEU A 64 -24.30 6.61 1.88
N THR A 65 -25.16 6.78 2.88
CA THR A 65 -26.02 5.69 3.40
C THR A 65 -27.00 5.21 2.34
N GLU A 66 -27.67 6.13 1.64
CA GLU A 66 -28.59 5.80 0.55
C GLU A 66 -27.84 5.11 -0.60
N TRP A 67 -26.66 5.61 -0.95
CA TRP A 67 -25.82 5.02 -2.00
C TRP A 67 -25.39 3.58 -1.66
N LEU A 68 -24.89 3.35 -0.44
CA LEU A 68 -24.49 2.01 0.01
C LEU A 68 -25.68 1.03 0.08
N GLY A 69 -26.90 1.54 0.24
CA GLY A 69 -28.13 0.74 0.17
C GLY A 69 -28.50 0.26 -1.24
N SER A 70 -27.83 0.75 -2.28
CA SER A 70 -28.11 0.39 -3.68
C SER A 70 -27.37 -0.87 -4.13
N GLU A 71 -27.99 -1.66 -5.00
CA GLU A 71 -27.36 -2.85 -5.62
C GLU A 71 -26.12 -2.47 -6.44
N GLU A 72 -26.10 -1.25 -6.99
CA GLU A 72 -24.97 -0.72 -7.77
C GLU A 72 -23.72 -0.50 -6.91
N SER A 73 -23.89 -0.17 -5.63
CA SER A 73 -22.80 -0.02 -4.67
C SER A 73 -22.23 -1.37 -4.23
N ALA A 74 -23.11 -2.35 -4.00
CA ALA A 74 -22.72 -3.68 -3.50
C ALA A 74 -21.73 -4.40 -4.43
N GLY A 75 -21.90 -4.27 -5.75
CA GLY A 75 -21.01 -4.87 -6.76
C GLY A 75 -19.85 -3.99 -7.23
N ALA A 76 -19.72 -2.76 -6.72
CA ALA A 76 -18.71 -1.80 -7.16
C ALA A 76 -17.46 -1.85 -6.27
N GLY A 77 -16.45 -2.59 -6.73
CA GLY A 77 -15.13 -2.57 -6.09
C GLY A 77 -14.41 -3.92 -6.15
N TRP A 78 -13.49 -4.09 -5.20
CA TRP A 78 -12.75 -5.34 -5.02
C TRP A 78 -13.40 -6.14 -3.89
N ASP A 79 -13.81 -7.37 -4.18
CA ASP A 79 -14.39 -8.30 -3.20
C ASP A 79 -13.34 -8.71 -2.18
N LYS A 80 -13.72 -8.77 -0.90
CA LYS A 80 -12.82 -9.29 0.12
C LYS A 80 -12.64 -10.80 -0.08
N ASP A 81 -11.40 -11.25 0.01
CA ASP A 81 -11.02 -12.67 -0.09
C ASP A 81 -11.34 -13.45 1.21
N ASP A 82 -12.15 -12.87 2.10
CA ASP A 82 -12.55 -13.44 3.39
C ASP A 82 -13.86 -14.24 3.31
N GLY A 83 -14.45 -14.37 2.12
CA GLY A 83 -15.69 -15.11 1.90
C GLY A 83 -16.94 -14.42 2.45
N SER A 84 -16.85 -13.17 2.92
CA SER A 84 -18.00 -12.40 3.40
C SER A 84 -18.93 -11.94 2.27
N GLY A 85 -18.46 -11.95 1.02
CA GLY A 85 -19.19 -11.41 -0.13
C GLY A 85 -19.30 -9.87 -0.11
N GLU A 86 -18.54 -9.21 0.75
CA GLU A 86 -18.52 -7.76 0.88
C GLU A 86 -17.29 -7.14 0.20
N THR A 87 -17.49 -6.00 -0.46
CA THR A 87 -16.38 -5.25 -1.07
C THR A 87 -15.67 -4.37 -0.06
N ILE A 88 -14.35 -4.17 -0.26
CA ILE A 88 -13.52 -3.28 0.58
C ILE A 88 -14.07 -1.84 0.59
N GLY A 89 -14.63 -1.40 -0.54
CA GLY A 89 -15.25 -0.08 -0.67
C GLY A 89 -16.50 0.06 0.19
N HIS A 90 -17.34 -0.96 0.25
CA HIS A 90 -18.58 -0.93 1.04
C HIS A 90 -18.33 -0.89 2.55
N GLU A 91 -17.37 -1.70 3.05
CA GLU A 91 -16.93 -1.61 4.46
C GLU A 91 -16.35 -0.22 4.77
N SER A 92 -15.57 0.33 3.83
CA SER A 92 -14.97 1.66 4.00
C SER A 92 -16.02 2.76 4.01
N GLY A 93 -17.03 2.68 3.14
CA GLY A 93 -18.17 3.59 3.10
C GLY A 93 -18.90 3.68 4.43
N ARG A 94 -19.15 2.55 5.10
CA ARG A 94 -19.77 2.54 6.43
C ARG A 94 -18.96 3.28 7.48
N LYS A 95 -17.64 3.06 7.49
CA LYS A 95 -16.73 3.77 8.40
C LYS A 95 -16.70 5.28 8.10
N ILE A 96 -16.75 5.67 6.82
CA ILE A 96 -16.85 7.08 6.43
C ILE A 96 -18.14 7.69 6.99
N ILE A 97 -19.28 6.99 6.90
CA ILE A 97 -20.55 7.45 7.48
C ILE A 97 -20.43 7.66 8.99
N GLU A 98 -19.82 6.71 9.72
CA GLU A 98 -19.62 6.85 11.17
C GLU A 98 -18.77 8.07 11.52
N ILE A 99 -17.66 8.29 10.82
CA ILE A 99 -16.78 9.45 11.00
C ILE A 99 -17.54 10.76 10.71
N LEU A 100 -18.30 10.80 9.60
CA LEU A 100 -19.09 11.98 9.23
C LEU A 100 -20.26 12.24 10.20
N LYS A 101 -20.86 11.19 10.78
CA LYS A 101 -21.91 11.33 11.80
C LYS A 101 -21.35 11.84 13.13
N LYS A 102 -20.15 11.39 13.52
CA LYS A 102 -19.42 11.94 14.67
C LYS A 102 -19.06 13.42 14.44
N ASN A 103 -18.63 13.76 13.23
CA ASN A 103 -18.17 15.11 12.88
C ASN A 103 -18.87 15.68 11.63
N PRO A 104 -20.15 16.07 11.74
CA PRO A 104 -20.93 16.55 10.60
C PRO A 104 -20.43 17.88 10.04
N LYS A 105 -19.68 18.65 10.85
CA LYS A 105 -19.06 19.92 10.44
C LYS A 105 -17.74 19.73 9.71
N LYS A 106 -17.26 18.48 9.57
CA LYS A 106 -15.97 18.17 8.94
C LYS A 106 -14.81 18.96 9.57
N ASP A 107 -14.91 19.26 10.86
CA ASP A 107 -13.95 20.10 11.58
C ASP A 107 -12.66 19.30 11.78
N PRO A 108 -11.51 19.75 11.25
CA PRO A 108 -10.26 19.01 11.33
C PRO A 108 -9.81 18.71 12.77
N LYS A 109 -10.23 19.53 13.74
CA LYS A 109 -9.83 19.39 15.16
C LYS A 109 -10.66 18.37 15.93
N LYS A 110 -11.72 17.82 15.33
CA LYS A 110 -12.66 16.91 15.98
C LYS A 110 -12.52 15.45 15.54
N TYR A 111 -11.55 15.14 14.68
CA TYR A 111 -11.28 13.77 14.31
C TYR A 111 -10.39 13.10 15.36
N ASP A 112 -10.73 11.86 15.69
CA ASP A 112 -9.95 11.05 16.62
C ASP A 112 -8.72 10.47 15.92
N GLU A 113 -7.66 10.18 16.69
CA GLU A 113 -6.45 9.51 16.18
C GLU A 113 -6.75 8.13 15.58
N ASP A 114 -7.82 7.47 16.04
CA ASP A 114 -8.29 6.18 15.53
C ASP A 114 -8.96 6.29 14.15
N ASP A 115 -9.52 7.47 13.82
CA ASP A 115 -10.17 7.72 12.53
C ASP A 115 -9.13 8.03 11.44
N ILE A 116 -8.02 8.68 11.81
CA ILE A 116 -6.95 9.11 10.88
C ILE A 116 -6.39 7.98 9.99
N PRO A 117 -6.08 6.76 10.51
CA PRO A 117 -5.64 5.64 9.69
C PRO A 117 -6.63 5.27 8.59
N HIS A 118 -7.94 5.34 8.88
CA HIS A 118 -8.97 5.09 7.87
C HIS A 118 -9.06 6.24 6.88
N MET A 119 -9.07 7.49 7.36
CA MET A 119 -9.07 8.68 6.50
C MET A 119 -7.92 8.66 5.51
N ARG A 120 -6.72 8.29 5.97
CA ARG A 120 -5.53 8.15 5.12
C ARG A 120 -5.70 7.11 4.02
N LYS A 121 -6.37 5.98 4.30
CA LYS A 121 -6.67 4.96 3.28
C LYS A 121 -7.63 5.53 2.23
N VAL A 122 -8.69 6.21 2.65
CA VAL A 122 -9.68 6.81 1.76
C VAL A 122 -9.03 7.87 0.87
N VAL A 123 -8.26 8.78 1.45
CA VAL A 123 -7.52 9.81 0.72
C VAL A 123 -6.56 9.18 -0.29
N ALA A 124 -5.77 8.19 0.11
CA ALA A 124 -4.85 7.51 -0.79
C ALA A 124 -5.58 6.80 -1.94
N TYR A 125 -6.72 6.15 -1.65
CA TYR A 125 -7.55 5.49 -2.64
C TYR A 125 -8.11 6.50 -3.65
N ASN A 126 -8.75 7.56 -3.17
CA ASN A 126 -9.37 8.61 -4.00
C ASN A 126 -8.31 9.32 -4.85
N LYS A 127 -7.17 9.74 -4.28
CA LYS A 127 -6.10 10.39 -5.07
C LYS A 127 -5.54 9.50 -6.16
N ARG A 128 -5.31 8.22 -5.85
CA ARG A 128 -4.79 7.26 -6.85
C ARG A 128 -5.80 7.05 -7.97
N HIS A 129 -7.08 6.86 -7.64
CA HIS A 129 -8.11 6.62 -8.65
C HIS A 129 -8.39 7.88 -9.47
N LEU A 130 -8.44 9.07 -8.86
CA LEU A 130 -8.59 10.33 -9.60
C LEU A 130 -7.40 10.59 -10.55
N ALA A 131 -6.18 10.25 -10.14
CA ALA A 131 -5.00 10.39 -10.98
C ALA A 131 -4.97 9.34 -12.12
N GLN A 132 -5.43 8.12 -11.86
CA GLN A 132 -5.50 7.05 -12.86
C GLN A 132 -6.68 7.21 -13.81
N GLU A 133 -7.77 7.83 -13.35
CA GLU A 133 -9.03 7.87 -14.05
C GLU A 133 -9.50 9.28 -14.39
N GLY A 134 -8.72 9.96 -15.24
CA GLY A 134 -9.25 11.10 -16.01
C GLY A 134 -10.53 10.77 -16.81
N LYS A 135 -10.88 9.47 -16.94
CA LYS A 135 -12.12 8.96 -17.54
C LYS A 135 -13.26 8.68 -16.55
N ALA A 136 -13.06 8.58 -15.24
CA ALA A 136 -14.17 8.42 -14.28
C ALA A 136 -15.11 9.64 -14.29
N LYS A 137 -14.58 10.82 -14.66
CA LYS A 137 -15.39 12.02 -14.94
C LYS A 137 -16.23 11.91 -16.23
N GLN A 138 -15.91 10.99 -17.14
CA GLN A 138 -16.59 10.87 -18.42
C GLN A 138 -17.81 9.96 -18.37
N ASP A 139 -17.86 9.02 -17.42
CA ASP A 139 -18.96 8.05 -17.32
C ASP A 139 -19.38 7.81 -15.86
N PRO A 140 -20.54 8.35 -15.43
CA PRO A 140 -21.05 8.17 -14.07
C PRO A 140 -21.51 6.74 -13.77
N ASP A 141 -21.77 5.93 -14.80
CA ASP A 141 -22.19 4.53 -14.65
C ASP A 141 -20.99 3.57 -14.62
N SER A 142 -19.78 4.09 -14.77
CA SER A 142 -18.56 3.29 -14.71
C SER A 142 -18.35 2.67 -13.33
N LYS A 143 -17.79 1.44 -13.30
CA LYS A 143 -17.45 0.74 -12.05
C LYS A 143 -16.61 1.59 -11.11
N SER A 144 -15.78 2.45 -11.67
CA SER A 144 -14.88 3.31 -10.93
C SER A 144 -15.55 4.54 -10.34
N ALA A 145 -16.49 5.18 -11.05
CA ALA A 145 -17.32 6.23 -10.47
C ALA A 145 -18.17 5.68 -9.32
N LYS A 146 -18.73 4.48 -9.49
CA LYS A 146 -19.47 3.76 -8.44
C LYS A 146 -18.59 3.42 -7.23
N SER A 147 -17.36 2.97 -7.48
CA SER A 147 -16.39 2.73 -6.41
C SER A 147 -16.01 4.02 -5.69
N LEU A 148 -15.69 5.12 -6.40
CA LEU A 148 -15.40 6.42 -5.78
C LEU A 148 -16.52 6.88 -4.85
N LYS A 149 -17.79 6.68 -5.23
CA LYS A 149 -18.95 6.94 -4.37
C LYS A 149 -18.94 6.07 -3.12
N ASN A 150 -18.57 4.78 -3.19
CA ASN A 150 -18.36 3.93 -2.01
C ASN A 150 -17.29 4.49 -1.06
N TRP A 151 -16.31 5.23 -1.59
CA TRP A 151 -15.26 5.93 -0.84
C TRP A 151 -15.62 7.38 -0.48
N GLY A 152 -16.89 7.77 -0.59
CA GLY A 152 -17.42 9.08 -0.19
C GLY A 152 -17.08 10.24 -1.15
N HIS A 153 -16.51 9.94 -2.31
CA HIS A 153 -16.21 10.91 -3.36
C HIS A 153 -17.16 10.74 -4.54
N ASP A 154 -18.03 11.71 -4.76
CA ASP A 154 -18.88 11.78 -5.94
C ASP A 154 -18.17 12.58 -7.04
N PRO A 155 -17.70 11.94 -8.13
CA PRO A 155 -17.05 12.65 -9.23
C PRO A 155 -17.99 13.62 -9.97
N GLN A 156 -19.31 13.51 -9.80
CA GLN A 156 -20.30 14.42 -10.41
C GLN A 156 -20.51 15.71 -9.61
N LYS A 157 -20.13 15.72 -8.33
CA LYS A 157 -20.14 16.93 -7.49
C LYS A 157 -18.75 17.58 -7.53
N SER A 158 -18.54 18.51 -8.46
CA SER A 158 -17.37 19.42 -8.48
C SER A 158 -17.74 20.80 -7.98
#